data_AF-A0A376S6R5-F1
#
_entry.id   AF-A0A376S6R5-F1
#
_cell.length_a   1.000
_cell.length_b   1.000
_cell.length_c   1.000
_cell.angle_alpha   90.00
_cell.angle_beta   90.00
_cell.angle_gamma   90.00
#
_symmetry.space_group_name_H-M   'P 1'
#
loop_
_entity.id
_entity.type
_entity.pdbx_description
1 polymer ?
#
loop_
_entity_poly.entity_id
_entity_poly.type
_entity_poly.pdbx_seq_one_letter_code
_entity_poly.pdbx_strand_id
1 'polypeptide(L)'
;MIQYQGFKTEIDKHIYLRNIQDTNETLFYRLVNNHLDEMMPVIYTPTVGAACERFSEIYRRSRGVFISYQKPPQYGRYSAKRAEP
;
A
#
# COMPACT_ATOMS: atom_id res chain seq x y z
N MET A 1 -15.73 -4.44 10.41
CA MET A 1 -15.82 -3.08 10.97
C MET A 1 -15.15 -2.93 12.33
N ILE A 2 -15.39 -3.83 13.30
CA ILE A 2 -14.84 -3.71 14.67
C ILE A 2 -13.32 -3.45 14.70
N GLN A 3 -12.53 -4.17 13.89
CA GLN A 3 -11.07 -3.96 13.83
C GLN A 3 -10.68 -2.59 13.24
N TYR A 4 -11.34 -2.15 12.16
CA TYR A 4 -11.05 -0.86 11.52
C TYR A 4 -11.33 0.31 12.47
N GLN A 5 -12.47 0.27 13.16
CA GLN A 5 -12.85 1.28 14.16
C GLN A 5 -11.99 1.24 15.43
N GLY A 6 -11.32 0.11 15.71
CA GLY A 6 -10.43 -0.03 16.86
C GLY A 6 -9.09 0.69 16.70
N PHE A 7 -8.72 1.11 15.49
CA PHE A 7 -7.48 1.84 15.24
C PHE A 7 -7.64 3.33 15.56
N LYS A 8 -6.67 3.86 16.33
CA LYS A 8 -6.69 5.26 16.78
C LYS A 8 -6.08 6.22 15.77
N THR A 9 -5.20 5.73 14.90
CA THR A 9 -4.51 6.56 13.90
C THR A 9 -4.96 6.21 12.49
N GLU A 10 -4.97 7.21 11.61
CA GLU A 10 -5.29 7.01 10.20
C GLU A 10 -4.25 6.14 9.48
N ILE A 11 -2.99 6.16 9.95
CA ILE A 11 -1.93 5.30 9.41
C ILE A 11 -2.18 3.82 9.74
N ASP A 12 -2.65 3.51 10.94
CA ASP A 12 -2.96 2.12 11.30
C ASP A 12 -4.16 1.60 10.49
N LYS A 13 -5.17 2.44 10.28
CA LYS A 13 -6.30 2.15 9.39
C LYS A 13 -5.82 1.92 7.95
N HIS A 14 -4.88 2.73 7.45
CA HIS A 14 -4.27 2.56 6.14
C HIS A 14 -3.54 1.22 6.03
N ILE A 15 -2.67 0.89 6.99
CA ILE A 15 -1.94 -0.39 7.03
C ILE A 15 -2.91 -1.57 7.07
N TYR A 16 -4.00 -1.46 7.83
CA TYR A 16 -5.03 -2.49 7.90
C TYR A 16 -5.73 -2.70 6.55
N LEU A 17 -6.23 -1.64 5.93
CA LEU A 17 -6.87 -1.72 4.62
C LEU A 17 -5.91 -2.23 3.55
N ARG A 18 -4.64 -1.80 3.58
CA ARG A 18 -3.58 -2.29 2.68
C ARG A 18 -3.34 -3.78 2.83
N ASN A 19 -3.34 -4.28 4.07
CA ASN A 19 -3.18 -5.71 4.35
C ASN A 19 -4.37 -6.53 3.83
N ILE A 20 -5.61 -6.04 3.97
CA ILE A 20 -6.77 -6.70 3.34
C ILE A 20 -6.58 -6.74 1.83
N GLN A 21 -6.20 -5.63 1.21
CA GLN A 21 -5.95 -5.58 -0.23
C GLN A 21 -4.86 -6.57 -0.66
N ASP A 22 -3.81 -6.78 0.15
CA ASP A 22 -2.75 -7.77 -0.09
C ASP A 22 -3.19 -9.24 0.08
N THR A 23 -4.23 -9.51 0.88
CA THR A 23 -4.63 -10.87 1.26
C THR A 23 -5.90 -11.34 0.56
N ASN A 24 -6.85 -10.44 0.35
CA ASN A 24 -8.11 -10.70 -0.34
C ASN A 24 -8.59 -9.40 -1.01
N GLU A 25 -8.20 -9.22 -2.26
CA GLU A 25 -8.52 -8.04 -3.05
C GLU A 25 -10.03 -7.88 -3.29
N THR A 26 -10.77 -8.98 -3.48
CA THR A 26 -12.23 -8.95 -3.62
C THR A 26 -12.91 -8.41 -2.36
N LEU A 27 -12.46 -8.84 -1.19
CA LEU A 27 -12.99 -8.34 0.09
C LEU A 27 -12.64 -6.86 0.28
N PHE A 28 -11.43 -6.44 -0.09
CA PHE A 28 -11.02 -5.04 -0.04
C PHE A 28 -11.96 -4.16 -0.85
N TYR A 29 -12.20 -4.47 -2.12
CA TYR A 29 -13.08 -3.64 -2.95
C TYR A 29 -14.52 -3.66 -2.48
N ARG A 30 -15.05 -4.80 -2.03
CA ARG A 30 -16.40 -4.86 -1.44
C ARG A 30 -16.52 -3.99 -0.19
N LEU A 31 -15.51 -4.00 0.68
CA LEU A 31 -15.49 -3.23 1.91
C LEU A 31 -15.42 -1.71 1.62
N VAL A 32 -14.48 -1.30 0.77
CA VAL A 32 -14.28 0.11 0.40
C VAL A 32 -15.52 0.65 -0.30
N ASN A 33 -16.12 -0.11 -1.22
CA ASN A 33 -17.32 0.34 -1.93
C ASN A 33 -18.52 0.57 -1.01
N ASN A 34 -18.66 -0.22 0.06
CA ASN A 34 -19.75 -0.06 1.03
C ASN A 34 -19.56 1.13 1.98
N HIS A 35 -18.32 1.62 2.13
CA HIS A 35 -17.94 2.66 3.11
C HIS A 35 -17.00 3.70 2.47
N LEU A 36 -17.31 4.07 1.23
CA LEU A 36 -16.40 4.81 0.37
C LEU A 36 -16.00 6.15 0.98
N ASP A 37 -16.98 6.95 1.44
CA ASP A 37 -16.73 8.28 2.00
C ASP A 37 -15.82 8.25 3.24
N GLU A 38 -15.93 7.20 4.06
CA GLU A 38 -15.10 7.00 5.25
C GLU A 38 -13.69 6.52 4.88
N MET A 39 -13.57 5.60 3.92
CA MET A 39 -12.30 4.92 3.62
C MET A 39 -11.46 5.65 2.56
N MET A 40 -12.06 6.44 1.68
CA MET A 40 -11.37 7.23 0.65
C MET A 40 -10.25 8.11 1.21
N PRO A 41 -10.46 8.91 2.29
CA PRO A 41 -9.39 9.74 2.82
C PRO A 41 -8.22 8.93 3.42
N VAL A 42 -8.48 7.69 3.82
CA VAL A 42 -7.47 6.77 4.37
C VAL A 42 -6.63 6.13 3.28
N ILE A 43 -7.22 5.76 2.14
CA ILE A 43 -6.52 5.05 1.05
C ILE A 43 -5.93 5.99 -0.01
N TYR A 44 -6.41 7.23 -0.13
CA TYR A 44 -5.97 8.17 -1.17
C TYR A 44 -5.40 9.47 -0.63
N THR A 45 -6.16 10.40 -0.05
CA THR A 45 -5.59 11.66 0.46
C THR A 45 -6.35 12.13 1.69
N PRO A 46 -5.69 12.59 2.76
CA PRO A 46 -4.26 12.90 2.87
C PRO A 46 -3.37 11.73 3.35
N THR A 47 -3.95 10.64 3.85
CA THR A 47 -3.22 9.61 4.60
C THR A 47 -2.19 8.85 3.77
N VAL A 48 -2.41 8.67 2.46
CA VAL A 48 -1.39 8.01 1.60
C VAL A 48 -0.08 8.78 1.58
N GLY A 49 -0.11 10.11 1.68
CA GLY A 49 1.09 10.94 1.67
C GLY A 49 1.99 10.62 2.86
N ALA A 50 1.40 10.61 4.07
CA ALA A 50 2.10 10.21 5.29
C ALA A 50 2.56 8.74 5.24
N ALA A 51 1.78 7.86 4.62
CA ALA A 51 2.17 6.45 4.44
C ALA A 51 3.36 6.31 3.46
N CYS A 52 3.44 7.16 2.43
CA CYS A 52 4.57 7.22 1.50
C CYS A 52 5.84 7.72 2.19
N GLU A 53 5.74 8.75 3.05
CA GLU A 53 6.88 9.25 3.83
C GLU A 53 7.47 8.18 4.76
N ARG A 54 6.62 7.30 5.30
CA ARG A 54 7.00 6.21 6.20
C ARG A 54 7.04 4.85 5.52
N PHE A 55 7.13 4.82 4.18
CA PHE A 55 6.92 3.58 3.41
C PHE A 55 7.87 2.46 3.85
N SER A 56 9.15 2.76 4.06
CA SER A 56 10.15 1.79 4.52
C SER A 56 9.81 1.18 5.90
N GLU A 57 9.16 1.95 6.79
CA GLU A 57 8.79 1.47 8.13
C GLU A 57 7.57 0.54 8.10
N ILE A 58 6.61 0.83 7.23
CA ILE A 58 5.32 0.14 7.18
C ILE A 58 5.27 -0.94 6.08
N TYR A 59 6.35 -1.10 5.32
CA TYR A 59 6.43 -2.04 4.20
C TYR A 59 6.24 -3.48 4.68
N ARG A 60 5.35 -4.22 4.01
CA ARG A 60 5.04 -5.62 4.33
C ARG A 60 5.14 -6.55 3.14
N ARG A 61 4.57 -6.14 2.01
CA ARG A 61 4.55 -6.91 0.77
C ARG A 61 4.76 -5.98 -0.41
N SER A 62 5.52 -6.47 -1.38
CA SER A 62 5.67 -5.77 -2.66
C SER A 62 4.35 -5.79 -3.40
N ARG A 63 3.96 -4.61 -3.90
CA ARG A 63 2.91 -4.47 -4.89
C ARG A 63 3.40 -3.54 -5.98
N GLY A 64 3.17 -3.93 -7.23
CA GLY A 64 3.74 -3.26 -8.40
C GLY A 64 5.16 -3.72 -8.72
N VAL A 65 5.78 -3.03 -9.67
CA VAL A 65 7.14 -3.32 -10.17
C VAL A 65 8.06 -2.18 -9.79
N PHE A 66 9.20 -2.50 -9.18
CA PHE A 66 10.25 -1.55 -8.85
C PHE A 66 11.30 -1.58 -9.94
N ILE A 67 11.37 -0.50 -10.73
CA ILE A 67 12.36 -0.36 -11.81
C ILE A 67 13.45 0.58 -11.32
N SER A 68 14.63 0.02 -11.07
CA SER A 68 15.82 0.82 -10.76
C SER A 68 16.61 1.08 -12.05
N TYR A 69 17.05 2.32 -12.24
CA TYR A 69 18.03 2.64 -13.28
C TYR A 69 19.42 2.19 -12.78
N GLN A 70 19.80 0.94 -13.04
CA GLN A 70 21.20 0.53 -12.91
C GLN A 70 21.95 1.06 -14.13
N LYS A 71 23.09 1.76 -13.93
CA LYS A 71 23.96 2.23 -15.02
C LYS A 71 24.09 1.12 -16.08
N PRO A 72 23.85 1.41 -17.37
CA PRO A 72 23.70 0.36 -18.37
C PRO A 72 24.98 -0.49 -18.45
N PRO A 73 24.91 -1.81 -18.15
CA PRO A 73 25.94 -2.72 -18.59
C PRO A 73 25.62 -3.05 -20.05
N GLN A 74 26.41 -2.51 -20.98
CA GLN A 74 26.63 -2.88 -22.39
C GLN A 74 25.47 -3.39 -23.30
N TYR A 75 24.43 -4.09 -22.89
CA TYR A 75 23.32 -4.54 -23.72
C TYR A 75 22.12 -4.94 -22.83
N GLY A 76 21.20 -4.00 -22.63
CA GLY A 76 19.75 -4.22 -22.45
C GLY A 76 19.22 -5.31 -21.50
N ARG A 77 19.43 -5.20 -20.19
CA ARG A 77 18.56 -5.89 -19.20
C ARG A 77 18.18 -4.97 -18.04
N TYR A 78 16.93 -4.49 -18.03
CA TYR A 78 16.32 -3.96 -16.82
C TYR A 78 16.12 -5.12 -15.84
N SER A 79 16.78 -5.06 -14.67
CA SER A 79 16.51 -6.01 -13.60
C SER A 79 15.32 -5.49 -12.79
N ALA A 80 14.13 -6.02 -13.06
CA ALA A 80 13.00 -5.90 -12.14
C ALA A 80 13.37 -6.68 -10.87
N LYS A 81 13.78 -5.95 -9.84
CA LYS A 81 14.08 -6.55 -8.54
C LYS A 81 12.79 -6.67 -7.74
N ARG A 82 12.68 -7.73 -6.95
CA ARG A 82 11.69 -7.79 -5.88
C ARG A 82 11.98 -6.60 -4.95
N ALA A 83 10.97 -5.82 -4.56
CA ALA A 83 11.24 -4.73 -3.63
C ALA A 83 11.76 -5.30 -2.32
N GLU A 84 13.01 -4.97 -2.04
CA GLU A 84 13.66 -5.21 -0.78
C GLU A 84 13.23 -4.10 0.18
N PRO A 85 13.02 -4.42 1.47
CA PRO A 85 12.57 -3.47 2.48
C PRO A 85 13.54 -2.29 2.68
#